data_AF-T0Z022-F1
#
_entry.id   AF-T0Z022-F1
#
_cell.length_a   1.000
_cell.length_b   1.000
_cell.length_c   1.000
_cell.angle_alpha   90.00
_cell.angle_beta   90.00
_cell.angle_gamma   90.00
#
_symmetry.space_group_name_H-M   'P 1'
#
loop_
_entity.id
_entity.type
_entity.pdbx_description
1 polymer ?
#
loop_
_entity_poly.entity_id
_entity_poly.type
_entity_poly.pdbx_seq_one_letter_code
_entity_poly.pdbx_strand_id
1 'polypeptide(L)'
;TAKDEYDNVLRFVPELQWIDMDTGEYDVFPAIISRVQSSDGMTRAIHRTYLAKDGRGKAPVIEPKKMMARPKSVSLKTGAIRLGAAIRGVIAVAEGMETALAVRAFTGFACWSVVNSGLMRTFMPPEGVRGVHIFADLDVRGGGMEAAKALQDVLRAKGIQTRLDAPEGPVPDGAKSVDWLDVYNQYGRAAIQRVVSFQRARAGNVVQFYESQDGVARPRRDQGVSAGPSLHRNEAHESCTLVGFSHSAPRGLRTGASYNE
;
A
#
# COMPACT_ATOMS: atom_id res chain seq x y z
N THR A 1 -7.87 -14.22 -11.42
CA THR A 1 -7.22 -14.91 -10.29
C THR A 1 -6.12 -14.02 -9.71
N ALA A 2 -5.61 -14.27 -8.50
CA ALA A 2 -4.47 -13.49 -7.96
C ALA A 2 -3.22 -13.55 -8.85
N LYS A 3 -3.07 -14.60 -9.66
CA LYS A 3 -2.01 -14.75 -10.67
C LYS A 3 -2.08 -13.67 -11.76
N ASP A 4 -3.29 -13.37 -12.25
CA ASP A 4 -3.50 -12.37 -13.31
C ASP A 4 -3.20 -10.92 -12.84
N GLU A 5 -3.31 -10.68 -11.54
CA GLU A 5 -3.07 -9.37 -10.92
C GLU A 5 -1.58 -9.01 -10.89
N TYR A 6 -0.71 -9.98 -10.64
CA TYR A 6 0.74 -9.78 -10.63
C TYR A 6 1.37 -9.94 -12.00
N ASP A 7 0.85 -10.84 -12.84
CA ASP A 7 1.44 -11.15 -14.14
C ASP A 7 1.61 -9.91 -15.03
N ASN A 8 0.71 -8.93 -14.93
CA ASN A 8 0.82 -7.70 -15.72
C ASN A 8 1.79 -6.66 -15.15
N VAL A 9 2.34 -6.88 -13.95
CA VAL A 9 3.14 -5.90 -13.19
C VAL A 9 4.53 -6.43 -12.88
N LEU A 10 4.64 -7.69 -12.48
CA LEU A 10 5.87 -8.36 -12.09
C LEU A 10 6.15 -9.55 -13.01
N ARG A 11 7.41 -9.73 -13.40
CA ARG A 11 7.89 -10.94 -14.07
C ARG A 11 9.19 -11.39 -13.43
N PHE A 12 9.33 -12.71 -13.29
CA PHE A 12 10.60 -13.32 -12.96
C PHE A 12 11.41 -13.55 -14.23
N VAL A 13 12.71 -13.22 -14.18
CA VAL A 13 13.67 -13.43 -15.24
C VAL A 13 14.80 -14.27 -14.64
N PRO A 14 14.99 -15.54 -15.07
CA PRO A 14 16.00 -16.43 -14.48
C PRO A 14 17.44 -15.91 -14.62
N GLU A 15 17.71 -15.20 -15.71
CA GLU A 15 19.04 -14.70 -16.07
C GLU A 15 18.91 -13.29 -16.64
N LEU A 16 19.32 -12.29 -15.86
CA LEU A 16 19.36 -10.89 -16.28
C LEU A 16 20.76 -10.33 -16.03
N GLN A 17 21.33 -9.70 -17.04
CA GLN A 17 22.63 -9.04 -16.92
C GLN A 17 22.55 -7.88 -15.93
N TRP A 18 23.42 -7.89 -14.93
CA TRP A 18 23.74 -6.77 -14.07
C TRP A 18 25.04 -6.14 -14.56
N ILE A 19 25.10 -4.80 -14.58
CA ILE A 19 26.28 -4.05 -14.97
C ILE A 19 26.52 -2.97 -13.92
N ASP A 20 27.73 -2.89 -13.41
CA ASP A 20 28.23 -1.75 -12.66
C ASP A 20 28.44 -0.58 -13.61
N MET A 21 27.76 0.53 -13.37
CA MET A 21 27.79 1.68 -14.29
C MET A 21 29.07 2.49 -14.18
N ASP A 22 29.83 2.33 -13.08
CA ASP A 22 31.05 3.08 -12.82
C ASP A 22 32.28 2.29 -13.32
N THR A 23 32.30 0.97 -13.10
CA THR A 23 33.45 0.12 -13.49
C THR A 23 33.27 -0.59 -14.82
N GLY A 24 32.03 -0.77 -15.28
CA GLY A 24 31.70 -1.58 -16.45
C GLY A 24 31.72 -3.09 -16.22
N GLU A 25 31.99 -3.54 -14.99
CA GLU A 25 31.90 -4.95 -14.62
C GLU A 25 30.47 -5.47 -14.81
N TYR A 26 30.33 -6.75 -15.17
CA TYR A 26 29.04 -7.37 -15.36
C TYR A 26 28.98 -8.79 -14.80
N ASP A 27 27.79 -9.22 -14.41
CA ASP A 27 27.45 -10.60 -14.04
C ASP A 27 25.98 -10.86 -14.44
N VAL A 28 25.48 -12.06 -14.26
CA VAL A 28 24.11 -12.49 -14.54
C VAL A 28 23.48 -13.00 -13.26
N PHE A 29 22.29 -12.50 -12.94
CA PHE A 29 21.53 -12.92 -11.77
C PHE A 29 20.07 -13.18 -12.13
N PRO A 30 19.36 -14.05 -11.38
CA PRO A 30 17.92 -14.05 -11.37
C PRO A 30 17.40 -12.68 -10.97
N ALA A 31 16.26 -12.26 -11.52
CA ALA A 31 15.72 -10.94 -11.27
C ALA A 31 14.19 -10.93 -11.28
N ILE A 32 13.63 -9.98 -10.55
CA ILE A 32 12.24 -9.55 -10.73
C ILE A 32 12.28 -8.24 -11.52
N ILE A 33 11.55 -8.21 -12.64
CA ILE A 33 11.29 -6.98 -13.37
C ILE A 33 9.88 -6.49 -13.06
N SER A 34 9.76 -5.18 -12.88
CA SER A 34 8.54 -4.54 -12.40
C SER A 34 8.18 -3.34 -13.26
N ARG A 35 6.91 -3.26 -13.65
CA ARG A 35 6.38 -2.16 -14.46
C ARG A 35 6.11 -0.94 -13.60
N VAL A 36 6.72 0.20 -13.95
CA VAL A 36 6.47 1.50 -13.31
C VAL A 36 5.49 2.30 -14.16
N GLN A 37 4.33 2.62 -13.59
CA GLN A 37 3.24 3.33 -14.27
C GLN A 37 2.99 4.70 -13.63
N SER A 38 2.84 5.72 -14.47
CA SER A 38 2.42 7.07 -14.08
C SER A 38 0.92 7.11 -13.77
N SER A 39 0.40 8.19 -13.18
CA SER A 39 -1.01 8.35 -12.80
C SER A 39 -1.98 8.11 -13.97
N ASP A 40 -1.62 8.54 -15.17
CA ASP A 40 -2.32 8.31 -16.45
C ASP A 40 -2.35 6.84 -16.93
N GLY A 41 -1.74 5.92 -16.18
CA GLY A 41 -1.70 4.50 -16.50
C GLY A 41 -0.60 4.10 -17.50
N MET A 42 0.10 5.07 -18.09
CA MET A 42 1.17 4.78 -19.04
C MET A 42 2.40 4.22 -18.35
N THR A 43 3.02 3.21 -18.97
CA THR A 43 4.30 2.67 -18.51
C THR A 43 5.41 3.66 -18.80
N ARG A 44 6.18 4.03 -17.77
CA ARG A 44 7.26 5.03 -17.87
C ARG A 44 8.65 4.41 -17.75
N ALA A 45 8.76 3.28 -17.05
CA ALA A 45 10.01 2.53 -16.97
C ALA A 45 9.78 1.10 -16.49
N ILE A 46 10.86 0.32 -16.55
CA ILE A 46 10.98 -0.99 -15.93
C ILE A 46 11.99 -0.86 -14.79
N HIS A 47 11.60 -1.32 -13.60
CA HIS A 47 12.48 -1.46 -12.46
C HIS A 47 12.97 -2.92 -12.39
N ARG A 48 14.24 -3.11 -12.06
CA ARG A 48 14.88 -4.43 -11.93
C ARG A 48 15.34 -4.62 -10.49
N THR A 49 14.96 -5.73 -9.88
CA THR A 49 15.49 -6.19 -8.60
C THR A 49 16.23 -7.50 -8.84
N TYR A 50 17.56 -7.45 -8.79
CA TYR A 50 18.41 -8.62 -8.91
C TYR A 50 18.42 -9.41 -7.60
N LEU A 51 18.35 -10.72 -7.72
CA LEU A 51 18.22 -11.67 -6.63
C LEU A 51 19.51 -12.45 -6.47
N ALA A 52 19.81 -12.85 -5.23
CA ALA A 52 20.88 -13.79 -4.97
C ALA A 52 20.58 -15.11 -5.68
N LYS A 53 21.62 -15.75 -6.24
CA LYS A 53 21.50 -17.02 -6.99
C LYS A 53 20.94 -18.16 -6.12
N ASP A 54 21.08 -18.05 -4.80
CA ASP A 54 20.53 -19.00 -3.82
C ASP A 54 19.08 -18.69 -3.38
N GLY A 55 18.49 -17.61 -3.89
CA GLY A 55 17.12 -17.19 -3.60
C GLY A 55 16.91 -16.55 -2.21
N ARG A 56 17.96 -16.34 -1.41
CA ARG A 56 17.82 -15.85 -0.01
C ARG A 56 17.65 -14.34 0.13
N GLY A 57 17.72 -13.58 -0.97
CA GLY A 57 17.55 -12.14 -0.92
C GLY A 57 17.97 -11.44 -2.20
N LYS A 58 18.42 -10.20 -2.05
CA LYS A 58 18.94 -9.37 -3.15
C LYS A 58 20.31 -9.90 -3.59
N ALA A 59 20.67 -9.69 -4.85
CA ALA A 59 22.00 -10.01 -5.34
C ALA A 59 23.08 -9.28 -4.51
N PRO A 60 24.22 -9.93 -4.21
CA PRO A 60 25.29 -9.35 -3.40
C PRO A 60 26.16 -8.39 -4.23
N VAL A 61 25.56 -7.30 -4.71
CA VAL A 61 26.19 -6.29 -5.59
C VAL A 61 25.86 -4.88 -5.09
N ILE A 62 26.62 -3.85 -5.52
CA ILE A 62 26.50 -2.47 -5.01
C ILE A 62 25.13 -1.82 -5.29
N GLU A 63 24.48 -2.21 -6.39
CA GLU A 63 23.15 -1.72 -6.78
C GLU A 63 22.26 -2.88 -7.25
N PRO A 64 21.65 -3.63 -6.32
CA PRO A 64 20.80 -4.76 -6.68
C PRO A 64 19.41 -4.32 -7.16
N LYS A 65 19.09 -3.03 -7.09
CA LYS A 65 17.86 -2.43 -7.61
C LYS A 65 18.22 -1.34 -8.62
N LYS A 66 17.76 -1.47 -9.85
CA LYS A 66 18.08 -0.55 -10.96
C LYS A 66 16.85 -0.20 -11.77
N MET A 67 16.66 1.08 -12.04
CA MET A 67 15.75 1.53 -13.09
C MET A 67 16.38 1.30 -14.46
N MET A 68 15.63 0.80 -15.44
CA MET A 68 16.12 0.75 -16.83
C MET A 68 16.28 2.16 -17.40
N ALA A 69 17.24 2.30 -18.31
CA ALA A 69 17.40 3.52 -19.08
C ALA A 69 16.10 3.83 -19.84
N ARG A 70 15.78 5.13 -19.91
CA ARG A 70 14.61 5.64 -20.63
C ARG A 70 15.00 6.93 -21.34
N PRO A 71 14.32 7.31 -22.44
CA PRO A 71 14.50 8.61 -23.04
C PRO A 71 14.25 9.73 -22.03
N LYS A 72 15.04 10.80 -22.06
CA LYS A 72 14.90 11.95 -21.14
C LYS A 72 13.53 12.62 -21.21
N SER A 73 12.83 12.49 -22.34
CA SER A 73 11.45 12.96 -22.54
C SER A 73 10.41 12.19 -21.70
N VAL A 74 10.75 10.99 -21.21
CA VAL A 74 9.87 10.18 -20.39
C VAL A 74 10.05 10.54 -18.91
N SER A 75 9.07 11.22 -18.35
CA SER A 75 9.04 11.55 -16.93
C SER A 75 8.64 10.36 -16.06
N LEU A 76 9.30 10.20 -14.90
CA LEU A 76 8.89 9.26 -13.86
C LEU A 76 7.99 9.89 -12.80
N LYS A 77 7.67 11.19 -12.91
CA LYS A 77 6.77 11.86 -11.96
C LYS A 77 5.50 11.02 -11.80
N THR A 78 5.01 10.91 -10.56
CA THR A 78 3.85 10.07 -10.17
C THR A 78 4.02 8.55 -10.36
N GLY A 79 5.21 8.09 -10.79
CA GLY A 79 5.46 6.69 -11.12
C GLY A 79 5.36 5.77 -9.90
N ALA A 80 4.64 4.66 -10.07
CA ALA A 80 4.54 3.61 -9.07
C ALA A 80 4.44 2.21 -9.71
N ILE A 81 4.92 1.20 -9.00
CA ILE A 81 4.68 -0.21 -9.27
C ILE A 81 3.36 -0.58 -8.59
N ARG A 82 2.32 -0.80 -9.40
CA ARG A 82 0.94 -0.96 -8.92
C ARG A 82 0.63 -2.42 -8.58
N LEU A 83 0.95 -2.87 -7.37
CA LEU A 83 0.72 -4.26 -6.93
C LEU A 83 -0.75 -4.48 -6.54
N GLY A 84 -1.58 -4.52 -7.57
CA GLY A 84 -3.00 -4.81 -7.46
C GLY A 84 -3.92 -3.62 -7.69
N ALA A 85 -5.20 -3.93 -7.88
CA ALA A 85 -6.23 -2.94 -8.15
C ALA A 85 -6.71 -2.26 -6.87
N ALA A 86 -7.10 -0.99 -6.97
CA ALA A 86 -7.72 -0.27 -5.86
C ALA A 86 -9.00 -0.99 -5.40
N ILE A 87 -9.14 -1.22 -4.10
CA ILE A 87 -10.30 -1.89 -3.53
C ILE A 87 -11.27 -0.80 -3.07
N ARG A 88 -12.42 -0.68 -3.74
CA ARG A 88 -13.44 0.36 -3.47
C ARG A 88 -12.87 1.79 -3.45
N GLY A 89 -11.90 2.07 -4.32
CA GLY A 89 -11.24 3.38 -4.41
C GLY A 89 -10.21 3.65 -3.31
N VAL A 90 -9.74 2.63 -2.60
CA VAL A 90 -8.67 2.75 -1.60
C VAL A 90 -7.44 1.94 -2.01
N ILE A 91 -6.26 2.55 -1.85
CA ILE A 91 -4.95 1.90 -2.03
C ILE A 91 -4.05 2.16 -0.83
N ALA A 92 -3.04 1.32 -0.67
CA ALA A 92 -1.87 1.62 0.14
C ALA A 92 -0.69 2.03 -0.77
N VAL A 93 0.26 2.77 -0.22
CA VAL A 93 1.53 3.11 -0.87
C VAL A 93 2.69 2.91 0.10
N ALA A 94 3.82 2.40 -0.41
CA ALA A 94 5.07 2.25 0.34
C ALA A 94 6.26 2.64 -0.55
N GLU A 95 7.43 2.91 0.02
CA GLU A 95 8.63 3.26 -0.77
C GLU A 95 9.11 2.06 -1.60
N GLY A 96 9.55 0.99 -0.94
CA GLY A 96 10.07 -0.22 -1.59
C GLY A 96 9.00 -1.21 -2.08
N MET A 97 9.35 -2.03 -3.08
CA MET A 97 8.47 -3.08 -3.60
C MET A 97 8.29 -4.21 -2.59
N GLU A 98 9.35 -4.56 -1.87
CA GLU A 98 9.36 -5.60 -0.86
C GLU A 98 8.50 -5.18 0.35
N THR A 99 8.64 -3.92 0.78
CA THR A 99 7.78 -3.28 1.78
C THR A 99 6.31 -3.27 1.35
N ALA A 100 6.02 -2.91 0.10
CA ALA A 100 4.67 -2.92 -0.43
C ALA A 100 4.05 -4.33 -0.46
N LEU A 101 4.84 -5.36 -0.84
CA LEU A 101 4.40 -6.76 -0.78
C LEU A 101 4.13 -7.21 0.65
N ALA A 102 4.96 -6.83 1.62
CA ALA A 102 4.74 -7.11 3.03
C ALA A 102 3.44 -6.47 3.55
N VAL A 103 3.24 -5.17 3.28
CA VAL A 103 2.00 -4.44 3.61
C VAL A 103 0.78 -5.13 3.02
N ARG A 104 0.83 -5.51 1.74
CA ARG A 104 -0.27 -6.25 1.11
C ARG A 104 -0.52 -7.59 1.80
N ALA A 105 0.52 -8.30 2.22
CA ALA A 105 0.41 -9.59 2.88
C ALA A 105 -0.29 -9.54 4.25
N PHE A 106 -0.01 -8.52 5.07
CA PHE A 106 -0.62 -8.40 6.41
C PHE A 106 -1.89 -7.54 6.46
N THR A 107 -2.10 -6.61 5.51
CA THR A 107 -3.30 -5.75 5.48
C THR A 107 -4.40 -6.24 4.55
N GLY A 108 -4.04 -6.94 3.47
CA GLY A 108 -4.95 -7.27 2.38
C GLY A 108 -5.26 -6.11 1.41
N PHE A 109 -4.77 -4.89 1.66
CA PHE A 109 -4.90 -3.78 0.71
C PHE A 109 -3.95 -3.95 -0.48
N ALA A 110 -4.39 -3.57 -1.68
CA ALA A 110 -3.46 -3.34 -2.78
C ALA A 110 -2.47 -2.24 -2.37
N CYS A 111 -1.18 -2.54 -2.43
CA CYS A 111 -0.13 -1.63 -1.99
C CYS A 111 0.84 -1.34 -3.12
N TRP A 112 1.02 -0.08 -3.47
CA TRP A 112 1.86 0.31 -4.60
C TRP A 112 3.21 0.80 -4.10
N SER A 113 4.28 0.37 -4.76
CA SER A 113 5.62 0.87 -4.48
C SER A 113 5.90 2.12 -5.31
N VAL A 114 6.25 3.22 -4.64
CA VAL A 114 6.68 4.46 -5.31
C VAL A 114 8.17 4.45 -5.65
N VAL A 115 8.86 3.31 -5.50
CA VAL A 115 10.27 3.04 -5.83
C VAL A 115 11.28 3.77 -4.95
N ASN A 116 11.08 5.07 -4.68
CA ASN A 116 11.92 5.88 -3.80
C ASN A 116 11.16 7.08 -3.22
N SER A 117 11.73 7.70 -2.19
CA SER A 117 11.22 8.88 -1.50
C SER A 117 11.00 10.10 -2.42
N GLY A 118 11.82 10.28 -3.46
CA GLY A 118 11.64 11.36 -4.44
C GLY A 118 10.34 11.23 -5.23
N LEU A 119 10.02 10.01 -5.69
CA LEU A 119 8.77 9.71 -6.37
C LEU A 119 7.58 9.73 -5.42
N MET A 120 7.76 9.32 -4.15
CA MET A 120 6.74 9.45 -3.11
C MET A 120 6.19 10.87 -3.01
N ARG A 121 7.07 11.88 -2.98
CA ARG A 121 6.69 13.30 -2.91
C ARG A 121 5.86 13.78 -4.10
N THR A 122 5.99 13.11 -5.24
CA THR A 122 5.28 13.46 -6.48
C THR A 122 4.15 12.49 -6.81
N PHE A 123 3.89 11.50 -5.95
CA PHE A 123 2.89 10.48 -6.24
C PHE A 123 1.50 11.10 -6.37
N MET A 124 0.77 10.64 -7.36
CA MET A 124 -0.63 10.98 -7.56
C MET A 124 -1.35 9.69 -7.94
N PRO A 125 -2.38 9.27 -7.19
CA PRO A 125 -3.15 8.11 -7.59
C PRO A 125 -3.93 8.43 -8.89
N PRO A 126 -4.28 7.40 -9.69
CA PRO A 126 -5.18 7.57 -10.82
C PRO A 126 -6.58 8.00 -10.35
N GLU A 127 -7.38 8.45 -11.30
CA GLU A 127 -8.79 8.77 -11.08
C GLU A 127 -9.55 7.60 -10.42
N GLY A 128 -10.54 7.93 -9.57
CA GLY A 128 -11.35 6.96 -8.84
C GLY A 128 -10.80 6.55 -7.47
N VAL A 129 -9.53 6.86 -7.16
CA VAL A 129 -8.97 6.70 -5.81
C VAL A 129 -9.42 7.84 -4.91
N ARG A 130 -10.06 7.49 -3.79
CA ARG A 130 -10.57 8.42 -2.76
C ARG A 130 -9.82 8.31 -1.44
N GLY A 131 -9.08 7.22 -1.24
CA GLY A 131 -8.33 6.95 -0.01
C GLY A 131 -6.93 6.41 -0.29
N VAL A 132 -5.93 6.93 0.41
CA VAL A 132 -4.55 6.44 0.34
C VAL A 132 -4.00 6.19 1.74
N HIS A 133 -3.58 4.96 2.00
CA HIS A 133 -2.81 4.61 3.21
C HIS A 133 -1.32 4.65 2.89
N ILE A 134 -0.61 5.60 3.48
CA ILE A 134 0.82 5.81 3.28
C ILE A 134 1.59 5.03 4.37
N PHE A 135 2.34 4.03 3.95
CA PHE A 135 3.24 3.25 4.79
C PHE A 135 4.66 3.80 4.57
N ALA A 136 5.10 4.64 5.51
CA ALA A 136 6.43 5.23 5.49
C ALA A 136 7.45 4.30 6.15
N ASP A 137 8.70 4.40 5.70
CA ASP A 137 9.84 3.80 6.38
C ASP A 137 10.29 4.72 7.53
N LEU A 138 10.75 4.12 8.62
CA LEU A 138 11.34 4.83 9.74
C LEU A 138 12.86 4.89 9.53
N ASP A 139 13.37 5.98 9.00
CA ASP A 139 14.81 6.16 8.79
C ASP A 139 15.44 7.17 9.76
N VAL A 140 16.72 6.97 10.10
CA VAL A 140 17.46 7.83 11.05
C VAL A 140 17.53 9.29 10.57
N ARG A 141 17.50 9.51 9.25
CA ARG A 141 17.58 10.85 8.65
C ARG A 141 16.19 11.52 8.49
N GLY A 142 15.11 10.80 8.79
CA GLY A 142 13.72 11.24 8.60
C GLY A 142 13.26 11.42 7.15
N GLY A 143 14.06 11.04 6.16
CA GLY A 143 13.79 11.32 4.75
C GLY A 143 12.52 10.66 4.21
N GLY A 144 12.27 9.40 4.57
CA GLY A 144 11.07 8.65 4.19
C GLY A 144 9.82 9.22 4.84
N MET A 145 9.91 9.57 6.13
CA MET A 145 8.83 10.22 6.86
C MET A 145 8.49 11.60 6.26
N GLU A 146 9.49 12.44 5.99
CA GLU A 146 9.27 13.75 5.35
C GLU A 146 8.67 13.62 3.94
N ALA A 147 9.02 12.59 3.18
CA ALA A 147 8.43 12.33 1.87
C ALA A 147 6.95 11.91 1.98
N ALA A 148 6.64 11.05 2.94
CA ALA A 148 5.29 10.58 3.22
C ALA A 148 4.36 11.69 3.72
N LYS A 149 4.84 12.61 4.57
CA LYS A 149 4.09 13.80 5.00
C LYS A 149 3.80 14.73 3.82
N ALA A 150 4.81 15.04 3.00
CA ALA A 150 4.63 15.87 1.82
C ALA A 150 3.57 15.27 0.87
N LEU A 151 3.59 13.95 0.66
CA LEU A 151 2.54 13.26 -0.09
C LEU A 151 1.17 13.41 0.60
N GLN A 152 1.10 13.17 1.91
CA GLN A 152 -0.14 13.29 2.67
C GLN A 152 -0.80 14.66 2.49
N ASP A 153 -0.03 15.74 2.59
CA ASP A 153 -0.52 17.11 2.46
C ASP A 153 -1.04 17.41 1.06
N VAL A 154 -0.30 16.99 0.03
CA VAL A 154 -0.71 17.14 -1.38
C VAL A 154 -2.02 16.41 -1.66
N LEU A 155 -2.19 15.18 -1.15
CA LEU A 155 -3.40 14.39 -1.35
C LEU A 155 -4.60 15.00 -0.59
N ARG A 156 -4.39 15.46 0.66
CA ARG A 156 -5.44 16.13 1.45
C ARG A 156 -5.91 17.41 0.79
N ALA A 157 -5.00 18.22 0.25
CA ALA A 157 -5.34 19.42 -0.50
C ALA A 157 -6.20 19.14 -1.74
N LYS A 158 -6.16 17.90 -2.27
CA LYS A 158 -7.00 17.42 -3.38
C LYS A 158 -8.28 16.72 -2.93
N GLY A 159 -8.59 16.73 -1.63
CA GLY A 159 -9.77 16.07 -1.07
C GLY A 159 -9.65 14.54 -0.98
N ILE A 160 -8.45 13.98 -1.19
CA ILE A 160 -8.19 12.55 -1.04
C ILE A 160 -7.94 12.28 0.44
N GLN A 161 -8.67 11.32 1.00
CA GLN A 161 -8.51 10.92 2.39
C GLN A 161 -7.19 10.16 2.57
N THR A 162 -6.48 10.43 3.65
CA THR A 162 -5.16 9.84 3.88
C THR A 162 -4.99 9.31 5.29
N ARG A 163 -4.26 8.20 5.39
CA ARG A 163 -3.67 7.69 6.62
C ARG A 163 -2.17 7.58 6.42
N LEU A 164 -1.41 7.77 7.48
CA LEU A 164 0.03 7.65 7.46
C LEU A 164 0.45 6.86 8.68
N ASP A 165 1.24 5.81 8.44
CA ASP A 165 1.84 4.99 9.48
C ASP A 165 3.30 4.73 9.15
N ALA A 166 4.12 4.69 10.19
CA ALA A 166 5.50 4.23 10.15
C ALA A 166 5.69 3.20 11.28
N PRO A 167 6.70 2.31 11.19
CA PRO A 167 7.07 1.44 12.30
C PRO A 167 7.30 2.24 13.59
N GLU A 168 6.89 1.68 14.73
CA GLU A 168 7.12 2.28 16.06
C GLU A 168 8.43 1.77 16.68
N GLY A 169 9.05 2.62 17.51
CA GLY A 169 10.28 2.29 18.24
C GLY A 169 11.53 2.97 17.67
N PRO A 170 12.69 2.77 18.29
CA PRO A 170 13.95 3.29 17.75
C PRO A 170 14.40 2.47 16.54
N VAL A 171 15.15 3.11 15.64
CA VAL A 171 15.93 2.37 14.65
C VAL A 171 17.05 1.63 15.39
N PRO A 172 17.20 0.29 15.24
CA PRO A 172 18.25 -0.46 15.93
C PRO A 172 19.65 0.06 15.64
N ASP A 173 20.57 -0.10 16.60
CA ASP A 173 21.97 0.30 16.43
C ASP A 173 22.60 -0.35 15.20
N GLY A 174 23.23 0.47 14.36
CA GLY A 174 23.84 0.03 13.10
C GLY A 174 22.87 -0.11 11.92
N ALA A 175 21.56 -0.05 12.14
CA ALA A 175 20.57 0.01 11.07
C ALA A 175 20.37 1.46 10.56
N LYS A 176 20.10 1.62 9.26
CA LYS A 176 19.80 2.92 8.65
C LYS A 176 18.32 3.28 8.73
N SER A 177 17.46 2.26 8.76
CA SER A 177 16.01 2.39 8.78
C SER A 177 15.36 1.09 9.27
N VAL A 178 14.10 1.19 9.67
CA VAL A 178 13.17 0.08 9.86
C VAL A 178 12.02 0.28 8.89
N ASP A 179 11.68 -0.76 8.12
CA ASP A 179 10.55 -0.72 7.20
C ASP A 179 9.45 -1.72 7.61
N TRP A 180 8.34 -1.73 6.86
CA TRP A 180 7.23 -2.66 7.14
C TRP A 180 7.51 -4.12 6.77
N LEU A 181 8.54 -4.39 5.96
CA LEU A 181 9.02 -5.77 5.75
C LEU A 181 9.73 -6.28 7.01
N ASP A 182 10.51 -5.45 7.70
CA ASP A 182 11.11 -5.82 8.99
C ASP A 182 10.03 -6.15 10.03
N VAL A 183 9.01 -5.29 10.14
CA VAL A 183 7.85 -5.53 11.02
C VAL A 183 7.12 -6.82 10.63
N TYR A 184 6.93 -7.07 9.33
CA TYR A 184 6.31 -8.30 8.86
C TYR A 184 7.17 -9.54 9.16
N ASN A 185 8.49 -9.48 9.00
CA ASN A 185 9.38 -10.60 9.32
C ASN A 185 9.33 -10.95 10.81
N GLN A 186 9.15 -9.94 11.68
CA GLN A 186 9.06 -10.15 13.12
C GLN A 186 7.69 -10.69 13.57
N TYR A 187 6.58 -10.21 13.01
CA TYR A 187 5.23 -10.47 13.53
C TYR A 187 4.34 -11.25 12.57
N GLY A 188 4.78 -11.51 11.33
CA GLY A 188 3.96 -12.09 10.27
C GLY A 188 2.66 -11.30 10.08
N ARG A 189 1.53 -12.00 10.00
CA ARG A 189 0.20 -11.38 9.90
C ARG A 189 -0.19 -10.52 11.09
N ALA A 190 0.40 -10.74 12.27
CA ALA A 190 0.16 -9.90 13.44
C ALA A 190 0.77 -8.49 13.31
N ALA A 191 1.59 -8.24 12.29
CA ALA A 191 2.10 -6.89 11.95
C ALA A 191 0.98 -5.85 11.80
N ILE A 192 -0.23 -6.26 11.39
CA ILE A 192 -1.40 -5.37 11.32
C ILE A 192 -1.73 -4.71 12.67
N GLN A 193 -1.42 -5.37 13.79
CA GLN A 193 -1.63 -4.83 15.13
C GLN A 193 -0.65 -3.73 15.49
N ARG A 194 0.41 -3.51 14.69
CA ARG A 194 1.39 -2.42 14.86
C ARG A 194 1.09 -1.20 13.99
N VAL A 195 0.01 -1.26 13.20
CA VAL A 195 -0.46 -0.10 12.42
C VAL A 195 -1.33 0.77 13.31
N VAL A 196 -0.78 1.90 13.77
CA VAL A 196 -1.44 2.82 14.72
C VAL A 196 -2.78 3.30 14.22
N SER A 197 -2.90 3.64 12.94
CA SER A 197 -4.17 4.10 12.37
C SER A 197 -5.27 3.02 12.38
N PHE A 198 -4.92 1.73 12.32
CA PHE A 198 -5.87 0.63 12.45
C PHE A 198 -6.23 0.34 13.91
N GLN A 199 -5.28 0.49 14.84
CA GLN A 199 -5.58 0.42 16.27
C GLN A 199 -6.60 1.50 16.66
N ARG A 200 -6.39 2.74 16.22
CA ARG A 200 -7.31 3.87 16.47
C ARG A 200 -8.69 3.64 15.86
N ALA A 201 -8.75 3.00 14.68
CA ALA A 201 -10.02 2.68 14.04
C ALA A 201 -10.85 1.63 14.80
N ARG A 202 -10.18 0.68 15.46
CA ARG A 202 -10.84 -0.31 16.34
C ARG A 202 -11.36 0.30 17.65
N ALA A 203 -10.75 1.39 18.12
CA ALA A 203 -11.07 2.03 19.39
C ALA A 203 -12.23 3.06 19.33
N GLY A 204 -12.96 3.16 18.20
CA GLY A 204 -14.27 3.82 18.17
C GLY A 204 -14.32 5.29 17.70
N ASN A 205 -13.36 5.78 16.90
CA ASN A 205 -13.45 7.12 16.30
C ASN A 205 -12.61 7.30 15.02
N VAL A 206 -12.84 6.48 13.98
CA VAL A 206 -12.20 6.72 12.67
C VAL A 206 -13.21 6.58 11.55
N VAL A 207 -13.30 7.66 10.78
CA VAL A 207 -13.96 7.80 9.47
C VAL A 207 -13.60 6.58 8.60
N GLN A 208 -14.59 5.73 8.35
CA GLN A 208 -14.55 4.77 7.24
C GLN A 208 -14.25 5.58 5.96
N PHE A 209 -13.47 5.05 5.02
CA PHE A 209 -13.38 5.68 3.70
C PHE A 209 -14.77 5.56 3.06
N TYR A 210 -15.65 6.52 3.31
CA TYR A 210 -17.05 6.46 2.89
C TYR A 210 -17.15 6.53 1.36
N GLU A 211 -18.12 5.83 0.79
CA GLU A 211 -18.60 6.14 -0.56
C GLU A 211 -19.24 7.53 -0.51
N SER A 212 -18.72 8.47 -1.31
CA SER A 212 -19.42 9.73 -1.53
C SER A 212 -20.69 9.40 -2.31
N GLN A 213 -21.87 9.52 -1.70
CA GLN A 213 -23.10 9.23 -2.42
C GLN A 213 -23.38 10.22 -3.55
N ASP A 214 -22.83 11.43 -3.52
CA ASP A 214 -22.95 12.38 -4.63
C ASP A 214 -21.67 13.22 -4.69
N GLY A 215 -21.11 13.41 -5.89
CA GLY A 215 -19.78 13.98 -6.15
C GLY A 215 -19.58 15.46 -5.83
N VAL A 216 -20.08 15.97 -4.70
CA VAL A 216 -19.91 17.37 -4.27
C VAL A 216 -19.58 17.43 -2.78
N ALA A 217 -18.36 17.87 -2.45
CA ALA A 217 -17.93 18.07 -1.07
C ALA A 217 -18.48 19.38 -0.50
N ARG A 218 -19.07 19.33 0.71
CA ARG A 218 -19.30 20.51 1.57
C ARG A 218 -18.84 20.19 3.00
N PRO A 219 -18.15 21.11 3.70
CA PRO A 219 -17.80 20.91 5.10
C PRO A 219 -19.04 21.05 5.99
N ARG A 220 -19.30 20.08 6.88
CA ARG A 220 -20.28 20.23 7.95
C ARG A 220 -19.66 21.06 9.09
N ARG A 221 -20.40 22.09 9.53
CA ARG A 221 -20.10 22.86 10.73
C ARG A 221 -20.30 22.00 11.97
N ASP A 222 -19.37 22.10 12.92
CA ASP A 222 -19.56 21.65 14.29
C ASP A 222 -20.77 22.37 14.90
N GLN A 223 -21.75 21.60 15.36
CA GLN A 223 -22.67 22.01 16.41
C GLN A 223 -22.51 20.97 17.52
N GLY A 224 -21.90 21.38 18.63
CA GLY A 224 -21.69 20.51 19.79
C GLY A 224 -22.96 20.31 20.60
N VAL A 225 -23.04 19.19 21.33
CA VAL A 225 -23.83 19.03 22.56
C VAL A 225 -23.14 18.00 23.47
N SER A 226 -23.37 18.21 24.77
CA SER A 226 -22.85 17.71 26.03
C SER A 226 -22.85 16.20 26.35
N ALA A 227 -22.07 15.92 27.41
CA ALA A 227 -21.84 14.66 28.13
C ALA A 227 -23.06 14.02 28.83
N GLY A 228 -22.94 12.70 29.06
CA GLY A 228 -23.67 11.91 30.07
C GLY A 228 -23.44 10.39 29.89
N PRO A 229 -23.00 9.62 30.92
CA PRO A 229 -22.58 8.22 30.75
C PRO A 229 -23.66 7.21 31.16
N SER A 230 -23.66 6.02 30.54
CA SER A 230 -24.23 4.82 31.19
C SER A 230 -23.48 3.55 30.75
N LEU A 231 -23.07 2.80 31.76
CA LEU A 231 -22.40 1.50 31.70
C LEU A 231 -23.43 0.42 31.38
N HIS A 232 -23.14 -0.42 30.38
CA HIS A 232 -23.54 -1.84 30.42
C HIS A 232 -22.45 -2.67 29.73
N ARG A 233 -21.78 -3.51 30.53
CA ARG A 233 -20.96 -4.63 30.04
C ARG A 233 -21.91 -5.70 29.52
N ASN A 234 -21.68 -6.14 28.30
CA ASN A 234 -22.04 -7.49 27.87
C ASN A 234 -20.81 -8.11 27.23
N GLU A 235 -20.33 -9.19 27.85
CA GLU A 235 -19.39 -10.13 27.27
C GLU A 235 -20.07 -10.86 26.12
N ALA A 236 -19.48 -10.81 24.93
CA ALA A 236 -19.87 -11.65 23.80
C ALA A 236 -18.64 -11.94 22.93
N HIS A 237 -18.18 -13.19 23.07
CA HIS A 237 -17.49 -14.05 22.12
C HIS A 237 -16.76 -13.40 20.92
N GLU A 238 -15.43 -13.58 20.94
CA GLU A 238 -14.49 -13.26 19.86
C GLU A 238 -14.82 -14.02 18.56
N SER A 239 -15.21 -13.27 17.54
CA SER A 239 -14.96 -13.62 16.14
C SER A 239 -14.69 -12.35 15.35
N CYS A 240 -13.41 -11.94 15.31
CA CYS A 240 -12.98 -10.75 14.58
C CYS A 240 -12.85 -11.09 13.08
N THR A 241 -13.96 -11.01 12.34
CA THR A 241 -13.92 -10.95 10.87
C THR A 241 -13.57 -9.51 10.49
N LEU A 242 -12.29 -9.25 10.21
CA LEU A 242 -11.90 -8.01 9.52
C LEU A 242 -12.49 -8.08 8.11
N VAL A 243 -13.33 -7.10 7.79
CA VAL A 243 -14.22 -6.98 6.63
C VAL A 243 -15.54 -7.76 6.75
N GLY A 244 -16.50 -7.18 7.50
CA GLY A 244 -17.91 -7.57 7.46
C GLY A 244 -18.66 -6.85 6.33
N PHE A 245 -18.92 -7.57 5.25
CA PHE A 245 -19.79 -7.18 4.14
C PHE A 245 -21.26 -7.41 4.52
N SER A 246 -22.15 -6.42 4.37
CA SER A 246 -23.60 -6.67 4.43
C SER A 246 -24.13 -6.98 3.03
N HIS A 247 -24.46 -8.24 2.74
CA HIS A 247 -25.40 -8.56 1.67
C HIS A 247 -26.81 -8.47 2.24
N SER A 248 -27.56 -7.44 1.86
CA SER A 248 -29.01 -7.45 2.01
C SER A 248 -29.59 -8.28 0.86
N ALA A 249 -29.95 -9.53 1.13
CA ALA A 249 -30.86 -10.27 0.28
C ALA A 249 -32.27 -9.64 0.41
N PRO A 250 -32.96 -9.29 -0.69
CA PRO A 250 -34.34 -8.83 -0.59
C PRO A 250 -35.24 -10.03 -0.25
N ARG A 251 -35.85 -10.01 0.94
CA ARG A 251 -37.02 -10.85 1.24
C ARG A 251 -38.27 -10.11 0.81
N GLY A 252 -39.05 -10.72 -0.08
CA GLY A 252 -40.46 -10.41 -0.21
C GLY A 252 -41.05 -10.70 -1.58
N LEU A 253 -41.48 -11.94 -1.80
CA LEU A 253 -42.85 -12.23 -2.29
C LEU A 253 -43.14 -13.72 -2.09
N ARG A 254 -44.05 -13.99 -1.15
CA ARG A 254 -44.74 -15.27 -0.98
C ARG A 254 -45.99 -15.24 -1.85
N THR A 255 -46.10 -16.20 -2.77
CA THR A 255 -47.34 -16.87 -3.21
C THR A 255 -46.87 -18.29 -3.53
N GLY A 256 -47.32 -19.39 -2.90
CA GLY A 256 -48.69 -19.78 -2.64
C GLY A 256 -49.14 -20.72 -3.78
N ALA A 257 -49.49 -21.97 -3.45
CA ALA A 257 -50.01 -23.08 -4.29
C ALA A 257 -48.97 -23.89 -5.10
N SER A 258 -49.07 -25.20 -5.37
CA SER A 258 -49.58 -26.41 -4.71
C SER A 258 -49.45 -27.56 -5.75
N TYR A 259 -49.00 -28.74 -5.31
CA TYR A 259 -49.31 -30.11 -5.81
C TYR A 259 -48.93 -30.60 -7.24
N ASN A 260 -48.34 -31.82 -7.25
CA ASN A 260 -48.29 -32.94 -8.23
C ASN A 260 -47.80 -32.66 -9.67
N GLU A 261 -47.03 -33.52 -10.37
CA GLU A 261 -46.66 -34.96 -10.24
C GLU A 261 -45.14 -35.16 -10.33
#